data_AF-A0A919ME62-F1
#
_entry.id   AF-A0A919ME62-F1
#
_cell.length_a   1.000
_cell.length_b   1.000
_cell.length_c   1.000
_cell.angle_alpha   90.00
_cell.angle_beta   90.00
_cell.angle_gamma   90.00
#
_symmetry.space_group_name_H-M   'P 1'
#
loop_
_entity.id
_entity.type
_entity.pdbx_description
1 polymer ?
#
loop_
_entity_poly.entity_id
_entity_poly.type
_entity_poly.pdbx_seq_one_letter_code
_entity_poly.pdbx_strand_id
1 'polypeptide(L)'
;MAAAVVAAAGAAVAFTLPSMAGTAPSAGKAASAKSDVAPQILAAMARDLGVDSDQAAARLKRSAWASGVSAKLRAQTGADFGGAWLATDGTTLKIAVTDSGSVAAVKQAGAVPVLVKRSEQALVSAKEKLDAADAGKRITGWYVDVATNKVVVVATPGAADAARQWATNAGVKSDAVTVKTSSARPKTLADIRGADAYFIAVDGGTARCSVGFSVEGGFVTAGHCGAVGDKTFANAQGTAQGTVAASVFPGNADMGFVKVGAGFTPRAVVNDFEGNELPVAGSTEAPVGAAICRSGSTTGTRCGSILAKNQTVVYPEGQVTGLTRTNVCAEGGDSGGPWLSGDQAQGVTSGGSGDCTVGGETFFQPVNEILATDNLTLVTQEGSGAGGGEATDSAESAGDCTDQQVARTGDIQAGAAQAQPNGGAFRANAGRQTACLDAPAGADFDLALQRLTDRGFRTVAEATGNGDKTLSANVRSGTYRYVVVASAGAGAYTLGFSAP
;
A
#
# COMPACT_ATOMS: atom_id res chain seq x y z
N MET A 1 1.45 -89.23 -59.01
CA MET A 1 2.86 -89.69 -58.89
C MET A 1 3.34 -89.31 -57.50
N ALA A 2 3.91 -90.29 -56.77
CA ALA A 2 5.01 -90.22 -55.79
C ALA A 2 5.29 -88.88 -55.06
N ALA A 3 5.62 -88.79 -53.77
CA ALA A 3 5.96 -89.73 -52.71
C ALA A 3 6.04 -88.86 -51.42
N ALA A 4 5.59 -89.38 -50.27
CA ALA A 4 6.42 -89.83 -49.15
C ALA A 4 7.39 -88.78 -48.58
N VAL A 5 7.14 -88.31 -47.34
CA VAL A 5 7.77 -88.75 -46.08
C VAL A 5 9.02 -87.91 -45.74
N VAL A 6 9.08 -87.37 -44.52
CA VAL A 6 10.08 -87.67 -43.48
C VAL A 6 9.75 -86.81 -42.26
N ALA A 7 9.39 -87.47 -41.16
CA ALA A 7 9.59 -86.98 -39.81
C ALA A 7 10.98 -87.44 -39.35
N ALA A 8 11.78 -86.56 -38.76
CA ALA A 8 12.95 -86.93 -37.98
C ALA A 8 13.22 -85.88 -36.89
N ALA A 9 13.54 -86.40 -35.71
CA ALA A 9 13.67 -85.73 -34.43
C ALA A 9 14.98 -84.93 -34.28
N GLY A 10 15.00 -84.00 -33.32
CA GLY A 10 16.23 -83.34 -32.85
C GLY A 10 15.95 -82.47 -31.63
N ALA A 11 16.65 -82.74 -30.54
CA ALA A 11 16.32 -82.33 -29.18
C ALA A 11 16.67 -80.87 -28.79
N ALA A 12 15.88 -80.36 -27.84
CA ALA A 12 16.20 -79.52 -26.68
C ALA A 12 17.30 -78.43 -26.78
N VAL A 13 16.99 -77.21 -26.36
CA VAL A 13 17.36 -76.62 -25.04
C VAL A 13 16.59 -75.30 -24.88
N ALA A 14 15.91 -75.15 -23.73
CA ALA A 14 15.29 -73.90 -23.33
C ALA A 14 16.36 -72.92 -22.84
N PHE A 15 16.46 -71.75 -23.46
CA PHE A 15 16.98 -70.55 -22.83
C PHE A 15 15.89 -69.47 -22.86
N THR A 16 15.54 -69.02 -21.66
CA THR A 16 14.58 -67.98 -21.34
C THR A 16 14.91 -66.66 -22.04
N LEU A 17 13.97 -66.14 -22.83
CA LEU A 17 13.91 -64.73 -23.19
C LEU A 17 12.74 -64.09 -22.42
N PRO A 18 12.98 -63.09 -21.56
CA PRO A 18 12.03 -62.00 -21.41
C PRO A 18 12.31 -61.03 -22.57
N SER A 19 11.40 -61.01 -23.55
CA SER A 19 11.27 -59.90 -24.50
C SER A 19 11.20 -58.59 -23.72
N MET A 20 12.20 -57.73 -23.89
CA MET A 20 12.09 -56.31 -23.57
C MET A 20 11.17 -55.69 -24.64
N ALA A 21 9.87 -55.80 -24.43
CA ALA A 21 8.91 -54.93 -25.08
C ALA A 21 9.19 -53.53 -24.54
N GLY A 22 9.70 -52.65 -25.41
CA GLY A 22 9.79 -51.22 -25.14
C GLY A 22 8.41 -50.64 -24.95
N THR A 23 7.91 -50.70 -23.72
CA THR A 23 6.84 -49.85 -23.24
C THR A 23 7.50 -48.56 -22.78
N ALA A 24 7.36 -47.53 -23.60
CA ALA A 24 7.70 -46.17 -23.20
C ALA A 24 7.15 -45.91 -21.79
N PRO A 25 7.97 -45.46 -20.83
CA PRO A 25 7.43 -44.79 -19.67
C PRO A 25 6.86 -43.48 -20.22
N SER A 26 5.56 -43.51 -20.52
CA SER A 26 4.74 -42.33 -20.35
C SER A 26 5.09 -41.83 -18.96
N ALA A 27 5.84 -40.74 -18.89
CA ALA A 27 5.96 -39.95 -17.69
C ALA A 27 4.54 -39.51 -17.41
N GLY A 28 3.81 -40.34 -16.65
CA GLY A 28 2.57 -39.99 -16.04
C GLY A 28 2.90 -38.74 -15.28
N LYS A 29 2.46 -37.59 -15.81
CA LYS A 29 2.20 -36.41 -15.00
C LYS A 29 1.42 -36.96 -13.83
N ALA A 30 2.08 -37.08 -12.69
CA ALA A 30 1.39 -37.15 -11.43
C ALA A 30 0.42 -35.98 -11.51
N ALA A 31 -0.85 -36.29 -11.70
CA ALA A 31 -1.89 -35.30 -11.64
C ALA A 31 -1.81 -34.80 -10.21
N SER A 32 -1.07 -33.70 -10.00
CA SER A 32 -1.17 -32.90 -8.80
C SER A 32 -2.66 -32.63 -8.68
N ALA A 33 -3.30 -33.31 -7.73
CA ALA A 33 -4.69 -33.08 -7.42
C ALA A 33 -4.79 -31.58 -7.20
N LYS A 34 -5.45 -30.87 -8.13
CA LYS A 34 -5.66 -29.44 -8.02
C LYS A 34 -6.37 -29.26 -6.70
N SER A 35 -5.66 -28.71 -5.72
CA SER A 35 -6.30 -28.15 -4.55
C SER A 35 -7.28 -27.11 -5.09
N ASP A 36 -8.58 -27.29 -4.85
CA ASP A 36 -9.62 -26.31 -5.19
C ASP A 36 -9.42 -24.96 -4.45
N VAL A 37 -8.41 -24.90 -3.58
CA VAL A 37 -8.01 -23.72 -2.83
C VAL A 37 -6.91 -23.00 -3.60
N ALA A 38 -7.14 -21.71 -3.83
CA ALA A 38 -6.21 -20.85 -4.55
C ALA A 38 -4.82 -20.79 -3.85
N PRO A 39 -3.70 -20.95 -4.58
CA PRO A 39 -2.36 -21.05 -3.99
C PRO A 39 -1.99 -19.91 -3.03
N GLN A 40 -2.46 -18.70 -3.30
CA GLN A 40 -2.27 -17.52 -2.45
C GLN A 40 -2.91 -17.66 -1.06
N ILE A 41 -4.03 -18.38 -0.94
CA ILE A 41 -4.68 -18.64 0.35
C ILE A 41 -3.85 -19.65 1.14
N LEU A 42 -3.32 -20.70 0.49
CA LEU A 42 -2.45 -21.67 1.15
C LEU A 42 -1.16 -21.04 1.65
N ALA A 43 -0.55 -20.15 0.85
CA ALA A 43 0.64 -19.40 1.26
C ALA A 43 0.37 -18.47 2.46
N ALA A 44 -0.76 -17.75 2.44
CA ALA A 44 -1.17 -16.92 3.58
C ALA A 44 -1.40 -17.76 4.85
N MET A 45 -2.11 -18.89 4.73
CA MET A 45 -2.34 -19.80 5.86
C MET A 45 -1.04 -20.39 6.42
N ALA A 46 -0.10 -20.78 5.55
CA ALA A 46 1.19 -21.31 5.96
C ALA A 46 1.98 -20.27 6.79
N ARG A 47 2.07 -19.04 6.28
CA ARG A 47 2.72 -17.91 6.96
C ARG A 47 2.05 -17.58 8.30
N ASP A 48 0.73 -17.39 8.29
CA ASP A 48 0.01 -16.82 9.43
C ASP A 48 -0.25 -17.82 10.56
N LEU A 49 -0.39 -19.10 10.21
CA LEU A 49 -0.64 -20.17 11.19
C LEU A 49 0.66 -20.90 11.60
N GLY A 50 1.80 -20.57 10.99
CA GLY A 50 3.08 -21.23 11.25
C GLY A 50 3.07 -22.72 10.86
N VAL A 51 2.48 -23.04 9.70
CA VAL A 51 2.34 -24.41 9.18
C VAL A 51 2.91 -24.52 7.77
N ASP A 52 3.21 -25.72 7.30
CA ASP A 52 3.59 -25.92 5.90
C ASP A 52 2.36 -25.96 4.95
N SER A 53 2.60 -25.97 3.63
CA SER A 53 1.54 -25.97 2.61
C SER A 53 0.64 -27.20 2.67
N ASP A 54 1.18 -28.36 3.00
CA ASP A 54 0.44 -29.61 3.08
C ASP A 54 -0.45 -29.62 4.33
N GLN A 55 0.05 -29.10 5.44
CA GLN A 55 -0.68 -28.86 6.68
C GLN A 55 -1.79 -27.82 6.49
N ALA A 56 -1.55 -26.73 5.76
CA ALA A 56 -2.57 -25.74 5.41
C ALA A 56 -3.70 -26.37 4.57
N ALA A 57 -3.35 -27.14 3.55
CA ALA A 57 -4.32 -27.87 2.72
C ALA A 57 -5.09 -28.93 3.53
N ALA A 58 -4.42 -29.66 4.42
CA ALA A 58 -5.04 -30.63 5.31
C ALA A 58 -6.02 -29.97 6.28
N ARG A 59 -5.67 -28.81 6.85
CA ARG A 59 -6.56 -28.02 7.70
C ARG A 59 -7.83 -27.59 6.96
N LEU A 60 -7.74 -27.19 5.69
CA LEU A 60 -8.94 -26.83 4.90
C LEU A 60 -9.86 -28.02 4.64
N LYS A 61 -9.30 -29.17 4.23
CA LYS A 61 -10.06 -30.42 4.07
C LYS A 61 -10.73 -30.81 5.37
N ARG A 62 -10.01 -30.67 6.50
CA ARG A 62 -10.52 -31.02 7.82
C ARG A 62 -11.62 -30.07 8.29
N SER A 63 -11.49 -28.78 8.04
CA SER A 63 -12.54 -27.78 8.28
C SER A 63 -13.80 -28.08 7.47
N ALA A 64 -13.67 -28.45 6.19
CA ALA A 64 -14.81 -28.82 5.35
C ALA A 64 -15.56 -30.05 5.90
N TRP A 65 -14.83 -31.11 6.26
CA TRP A 65 -15.41 -32.28 6.94
C TRP A 65 -16.08 -31.88 8.26
N ALA A 66 -15.42 -31.03 9.06
CA ALA A 66 -15.91 -30.65 10.37
C ALA A 66 -17.21 -29.85 10.29
N SER A 67 -17.33 -28.94 9.31
CA SER A 67 -18.58 -28.22 9.03
C SER A 67 -19.72 -29.16 8.69
N GLY A 68 -19.48 -30.17 7.83
CA GLY A 68 -20.49 -31.16 7.45
C GLY A 68 -20.97 -32.00 8.64
N VAL A 69 -20.03 -32.51 9.46
CA VAL A 69 -20.35 -33.28 10.67
C VAL A 69 -21.09 -32.42 11.70
N SER A 70 -20.66 -31.16 11.88
CA SER A 70 -21.30 -30.22 12.83
C SER A 70 -22.73 -29.91 12.42
N ALA A 71 -23.00 -29.65 11.14
CA ALA A 71 -24.35 -29.40 10.63
C ALA A 71 -25.27 -30.61 10.81
N LYS A 72 -24.77 -31.82 10.49
CA LYS A 72 -25.52 -33.08 10.69
C LYS A 72 -25.87 -33.28 12.16
N LEU A 73 -24.89 -33.16 13.05
CA LEU A 73 -25.12 -33.38 14.48
C LEU A 73 -26.03 -32.30 15.08
N ARG A 74 -25.91 -31.03 14.68
CA ARG A 74 -26.84 -29.97 15.08
C ARG A 74 -28.29 -30.33 14.71
N ALA A 75 -28.52 -30.80 13.48
CA ALA A 75 -29.85 -31.20 13.03
C ALA A 75 -30.39 -32.42 13.80
N GLN A 76 -29.52 -33.36 14.16
CA GLN A 76 -29.89 -34.57 14.90
C GLN A 76 -30.17 -34.32 16.38
N THR A 77 -29.35 -33.51 17.05
CA THR A 77 -29.46 -33.24 18.49
C THR A 77 -30.41 -32.08 18.81
N GLY A 78 -30.73 -31.23 17.84
CA GLY A 78 -31.70 -30.15 17.98
C GLY A 78 -31.38 -29.23 19.15
N ALA A 79 -32.33 -29.10 20.09
CA ALA A 79 -32.22 -28.24 21.26
C ALA A 79 -31.06 -28.61 22.19
N ASP A 80 -30.55 -29.85 22.12
CA ASP A 80 -29.42 -30.32 22.94
C ASP A 80 -28.05 -29.98 22.35
N PHE A 81 -27.99 -29.36 21.17
CA PHE A 81 -26.73 -28.93 20.58
C PHE A 81 -26.10 -27.79 21.39
N GLY A 82 -24.89 -28.00 21.91
CA GLY A 82 -24.13 -27.07 22.73
C GLY A 82 -23.06 -26.25 21.99
N GLY A 83 -22.80 -26.59 20.72
CA GLY A 83 -21.83 -25.93 19.85
C GLY A 83 -20.77 -26.87 19.26
N ALA A 84 -20.00 -26.38 18.30
CA ALA A 84 -18.92 -27.14 17.65
C ALA A 84 -17.67 -26.28 17.47
N TRP A 85 -16.49 -26.88 17.63
CA TRP A 85 -15.22 -26.21 17.36
C TRP A 85 -14.12 -27.21 17.04
N LEU A 86 -13.13 -26.78 16.26
CA LEU A 86 -11.86 -27.49 16.14
C LEU A 86 -10.98 -27.14 17.35
N ALA A 87 -10.30 -28.12 17.92
CA ALA A 87 -9.28 -27.88 18.93
C ALA A 87 -8.11 -27.06 18.35
N THR A 88 -7.19 -26.61 19.20
CA THR A 88 -6.05 -25.76 18.81
C THR A 88 -5.15 -26.42 17.75
N ASP A 89 -5.15 -27.75 17.67
CA ASP A 89 -4.48 -28.52 16.61
C ASP A 89 -5.09 -28.27 15.21
N GLY A 90 -6.27 -27.68 15.12
CA GLY A 90 -7.03 -27.45 13.88
C GLY A 90 -7.56 -28.72 13.24
N THR A 91 -7.52 -29.86 13.93
CA THR A 91 -7.90 -31.17 13.38
C THR A 91 -8.85 -31.95 14.25
N THR A 92 -8.88 -31.76 15.56
CA THR A 92 -9.82 -32.48 16.43
C THR A 92 -11.14 -31.72 16.53
N LEU A 93 -12.22 -32.25 15.93
CA LEU A 93 -13.56 -31.67 16.07
C LEU A 93 -14.16 -32.07 17.42
N LYS A 94 -14.52 -31.06 18.22
CA LYS A 94 -15.28 -31.19 19.45
C LYS A 94 -16.72 -30.75 19.23
N ILE A 95 -17.67 -31.55 19.72
CA ILE A 95 -19.11 -31.26 19.67
C ILE A 95 -19.63 -31.22 21.10
N ALA A 96 -20.10 -30.06 21.51
CA ALA A 96 -20.76 -29.88 22.79
C ALA A 96 -22.23 -30.34 22.69
N VAL A 97 -22.70 -31.10 23.68
CA VAL A 97 -24.11 -31.52 23.82
C VAL A 97 -24.54 -31.39 25.28
N THR A 98 -25.82 -31.07 25.51
CA THR A 98 -26.40 -31.04 26.87
C THR A 98 -26.93 -32.40 27.31
N ASP A 99 -27.33 -33.24 26.36
CA ASP A 99 -27.82 -34.59 26.63
C ASP A 99 -26.72 -35.65 26.41
N SER A 100 -26.52 -36.47 27.43
CA SER A 100 -25.64 -37.64 27.40
C SER A 100 -26.06 -38.71 26.38
N GLY A 101 -27.35 -38.77 26.01
CA GLY A 101 -27.84 -39.66 24.95
C GLY A 101 -27.21 -39.41 23.58
N SER A 102 -26.77 -38.16 23.33
CA SER A 102 -26.13 -37.78 22.06
C SER A 102 -24.65 -38.16 21.94
N VAL A 103 -24.00 -38.57 23.03
CA VAL A 103 -22.55 -38.87 23.08
C VAL A 103 -22.15 -39.97 22.09
N ALA A 104 -22.98 -41.02 21.95
CA ALA A 104 -22.69 -42.12 21.04
C ALA A 104 -22.74 -41.67 19.57
N ALA A 105 -23.73 -40.87 19.19
CA ALA A 105 -23.88 -40.35 17.84
C ALA A 105 -22.70 -39.44 17.45
N VAL A 106 -22.23 -38.59 18.38
CA VAL A 106 -21.05 -37.73 18.17
C VAL A 106 -19.79 -38.57 17.92
N LYS A 107 -19.55 -39.62 18.73
CA LYS A 107 -18.41 -40.52 18.54
C LYS A 107 -18.48 -41.27 17.21
N GLN A 108 -19.65 -41.78 16.85
CA GLN A 108 -19.88 -42.46 15.57
C GLN A 108 -19.62 -41.56 14.36
N ALA A 109 -19.85 -40.24 14.50
CA ALA A 109 -19.54 -39.25 13.49
C ALA A 109 -18.04 -38.87 13.43
N GLY A 110 -17.19 -39.47 14.26
CA GLY A 110 -15.75 -39.21 14.30
C GLY A 110 -15.34 -37.94 15.03
N ALA A 111 -16.23 -37.36 15.84
CA ALA A 111 -15.98 -36.19 16.67
C ALA A 111 -15.84 -36.55 18.16
N VAL A 112 -15.26 -35.63 18.94
CA VAL A 112 -15.09 -35.78 20.39
C VAL A 112 -16.27 -35.11 21.10
N PRO A 113 -17.12 -35.85 21.83
CA PRO A 113 -18.23 -35.26 22.58
C PRO A 113 -17.73 -34.50 23.81
N VAL A 114 -18.36 -33.37 24.09
CA VAL A 114 -18.15 -32.56 25.31
C VAL A 114 -19.50 -32.32 25.97
N LEU A 115 -19.70 -32.82 27.19
CA LEU A 115 -20.93 -32.54 27.93
C LEU A 115 -20.87 -31.13 28.49
N VAL A 116 -21.92 -30.35 28.24
CA VAL A 116 -22.02 -28.95 28.67
C VAL A 116 -23.35 -28.66 29.35
N LYS A 117 -23.41 -27.58 30.12
CA LYS A 117 -24.60 -27.19 30.89
C LYS A 117 -25.65 -26.47 30.03
N ARG A 118 -25.22 -25.74 29.01
CA ARG A 118 -26.09 -24.88 28.19
C ARG A 118 -26.04 -25.31 26.73
N SER A 119 -27.20 -25.34 26.09
CA SER A 119 -27.26 -25.42 24.64
C SER A 119 -26.72 -24.14 24.01
N GLU A 120 -26.34 -24.21 22.75
CA GLU A 120 -25.93 -23.05 21.96
C GLU A 120 -27.07 -22.04 21.88
N GLN A 121 -28.30 -22.50 21.70
CA GLN A 121 -29.47 -21.63 21.66
C GLN A 121 -29.62 -20.82 22.95
N ALA A 122 -29.38 -21.44 24.12
CA ALA A 122 -29.42 -20.73 25.39
C ALA A 122 -28.30 -19.67 25.52
N LEU A 123 -27.13 -19.91 24.94
CA LEU A 123 -26.03 -18.94 24.88
C LEU A 123 -26.32 -17.81 23.88
N VAL A 124 -26.91 -18.12 22.73
CA VAL A 124 -27.35 -17.12 21.73
C VAL A 124 -28.40 -16.20 22.34
N SER A 125 -29.44 -16.74 22.99
CA SER A 125 -30.45 -15.90 23.66
C SER A 125 -29.88 -15.08 24.82
N ALA A 126 -28.80 -15.52 25.46
CA ALA A 126 -28.07 -14.70 26.42
C ALA A 126 -27.28 -13.57 25.74
N LYS A 127 -26.67 -13.82 24.57
CA LYS A 127 -25.98 -12.80 23.78
C LYS A 127 -26.95 -11.75 23.22
N GLU A 128 -28.12 -12.16 22.73
CA GLU A 128 -29.15 -11.26 22.18
C GLU A 128 -29.63 -10.23 23.21
N LYS A 129 -29.69 -10.61 24.49
CA LYS A 129 -29.95 -9.66 25.58
C LYS A 129 -28.87 -8.59 25.74
N LEU A 130 -27.60 -8.96 25.53
CA LEU A 130 -26.49 -8.02 25.53
C LEU A 130 -26.51 -7.13 24.28
N ASP A 131 -26.90 -7.68 23.13
CA ASP A 131 -27.04 -6.94 21.86
C ASP A 131 -28.06 -5.78 21.98
N ALA A 132 -29.08 -5.95 22.83
CA ALA A 132 -30.11 -4.94 23.07
C ALA A 132 -29.72 -3.87 24.12
N ALA A 133 -28.57 -4.01 24.79
CA ALA A 133 -28.14 -3.11 25.87
C ALA A 133 -27.08 -2.11 25.39
N ASP A 134 -27.14 -0.85 25.87
CA ASP A 134 -26.07 0.11 25.65
C ASP A 134 -24.82 -0.28 26.45
N ALA A 135 -23.73 -0.61 25.75
CA ALA A 135 -22.49 -1.08 26.33
C ALA A 135 -21.52 0.03 26.77
N GLY A 136 -21.78 1.28 26.35
CA GLY A 136 -20.89 2.41 26.57
C GLY A 136 -19.48 2.20 26.00
N LYS A 137 -18.50 3.00 26.46
CA LYS A 137 -17.14 3.06 25.87
C LYS A 137 -16.11 2.10 26.47
N ARG A 138 -16.46 1.43 27.57
CA ARG A 138 -15.54 0.57 28.37
C ARG A 138 -15.66 -0.92 28.05
N ILE A 139 -16.68 -1.31 27.30
CA ILE A 139 -16.91 -2.65 26.76
C ILE A 139 -16.63 -2.59 25.26
N THR A 140 -15.78 -3.50 24.77
CA THR A 140 -15.27 -3.47 23.39
C THR A 140 -15.78 -4.61 22.53
N GLY A 141 -16.57 -5.52 23.09
CA GLY A 141 -17.24 -6.58 22.35
C GLY A 141 -17.80 -7.68 23.26
N TRP A 142 -18.65 -8.55 22.72
CA TRP A 142 -19.16 -9.74 23.41
C TRP A 142 -19.52 -10.84 22.40
N TYR A 143 -19.34 -12.10 22.79
CA TYR A 143 -19.54 -13.24 21.89
C TYR A 143 -19.92 -14.53 22.65
N VAL A 144 -20.51 -15.49 21.94
CA VAL A 144 -20.75 -16.85 22.46
C VAL A 144 -19.46 -17.66 22.34
N ASP A 145 -18.96 -18.16 23.47
CA ASP A 145 -17.79 -19.04 23.54
C ASP A 145 -18.28 -20.47 23.83
N VAL A 146 -18.52 -21.23 22.76
CA VAL A 146 -19.03 -22.61 22.86
C VAL A 146 -18.04 -23.55 23.55
N ALA A 147 -16.74 -23.29 23.44
CA ALA A 147 -15.69 -24.11 24.03
C ALA A 147 -15.67 -24.00 25.56
N THR A 148 -15.96 -22.82 26.11
CA THR A 148 -16.10 -22.60 27.57
C THR A 148 -17.55 -22.65 28.05
N ASN A 149 -18.52 -22.79 27.13
CA ASN A 149 -19.96 -22.81 27.38
C ASN A 149 -20.48 -21.55 28.12
N LYS A 150 -19.98 -20.37 27.72
CA LYS A 150 -20.29 -19.04 28.29
C LYS A 150 -20.52 -17.99 27.20
N VAL A 151 -21.12 -16.87 27.58
CA VAL A 151 -21.02 -15.59 26.85
C VAL A 151 -19.82 -14.82 27.40
N VAL A 152 -18.90 -14.43 26.54
CA VAL A 152 -17.72 -13.64 26.93
C VAL A 152 -17.98 -12.17 26.65
N VAL A 153 -17.73 -11.32 27.64
CA VAL A 153 -17.71 -9.84 27.49
C VAL A 153 -16.27 -9.37 27.52
N VAL A 154 -15.85 -8.60 26.52
CA VAL A 154 -14.52 -8.02 26.44
C VAL A 154 -14.58 -6.59 26.94
N ALA A 155 -13.81 -6.29 27.99
CA ALA A 155 -13.79 -4.99 28.63
C ALA A 155 -12.37 -4.40 28.66
N THR A 156 -12.29 -3.08 28.76
CA THR A 156 -11.03 -2.37 28.98
C THR A 156 -10.40 -2.71 30.35
N PRO A 157 -9.07 -2.57 30.54
CA PRO A 157 -8.45 -2.77 31.84
C PRO A 157 -9.14 -1.94 32.95
N GLY A 158 -9.36 -2.56 34.11
CA GLY A 158 -10.08 -1.94 35.23
C GLY A 158 -11.60 -1.82 35.06
N ALA A 159 -12.20 -2.38 34.01
CA ALA A 159 -13.65 -2.34 33.76
C ALA A 159 -14.37 -3.67 34.01
N ALA A 160 -13.72 -4.66 34.62
CA ALA A 160 -14.24 -6.02 34.72
C ALA A 160 -15.54 -6.11 35.55
N ASP A 161 -15.62 -5.41 36.68
CA ASP A 161 -16.83 -5.38 37.51
C ASP A 161 -17.98 -4.65 36.83
N ALA A 162 -17.69 -3.52 36.19
CA ALA A 162 -18.67 -2.79 35.41
C ALA A 162 -19.25 -3.64 34.26
N ALA A 163 -18.41 -4.43 33.58
CA ALA A 163 -18.86 -5.34 32.53
C ALA A 163 -19.73 -6.49 33.06
N ARG A 164 -19.41 -7.05 34.25
CA ARG A 164 -20.26 -8.04 34.94
C ARG A 164 -21.62 -7.46 35.31
N GLN A 165 -21.62 -6.25 35.87
CA GLN A 165 -22.84 -5.55 36.25
C GLN A 165 -23.70 -5.22 35.03
N TRP A 166 -23.09 -4.71 33.96
CA TRP A 166 -23.77 -4.47 32.68
C TRP A 166 -24.46 -5.72 32.14
N ALA A 167 -23.76 -6.86 32.09
CA ALA A 167 -24.35 -8.11 31.61
C ALA A 167 -25.49 -8.60 32.52
N THR A 168 -25.38 -8.40 33.84
CA THR A 168 -26.43 -8.73 34.81
C THR A 168 -27.66 -7.84 34.61
N ASN A 169 -27.45 -6.54 34.39
CA ASN A 169 -28.52 -5.57 34.12
C ASN A 169 -29.24 -5.87 32.80
N ALA A 170 -28.53 -6.38 31.80
CA ALA A 170 -29.11 -6.89 30.57
C ALA A 170 -29.88 -8.23 30.77
N GLY A 171 -29.93 -8.78 31.98
CA GLY A 171 -30.69 -9.99 32.30
C GLY A 171 -29.98 -11.30 31.92
N VAL A 172 -28.65 -11.27 31.79
CA VAL A 172 -27.83 -12.47 31.63
C VAL A 172 -27.40 -13.01 32.99
N LYS A 173 -27.57 -14.32 33.21
CA LYS A 173 -27.17 -14.96 34.48
C LYS A 173 -25.66 -14.85 34.66
N SER A 174 -25.22 -14.48 35.86
CA SER A 174 -23.79 -14.34 36.19
C SER A 174 -22.99 -15.61 35.93
N ASP A 175 -23.58 -16.78 36.17
CA ASP A 175 -22.95 -18.07 35.90
C ASP A 175 -22.81 -18.39 34.39
N ALA A 176 -23.42 -17.62 33.50
CA ALA A 176 -23.35 -17.74 32.05
C ALA A 176 -22.35 -16.76 31.42
N VAL A 177 -21.80 -15.81 32.17
CA VAL A 177 -20.92 -14.75 31.65
C VAL A 177 -19.49 -14.97 32.13
N THR A 178 -18.52 -14.64 31.28
CA THR A 178 -17.12 -14.47 31.68
C THR A 178 -16.62 -13.15 31.11
N VAL A 179 -15.86 -12.39 31.89
CA VAL A 179 -15.28 -11.13 31.41
C VAL A 179 -13.81 -11.33 31.10
N LYS A 180 -13.41 -10.99 29.86
CA LYS A 180 -12.01 -10.87 29.46
C LYS A 180 -11.62 -9.40 29.46
N THR A 181 -10.42 -9.08 29.92
CA THR A 181 -9.86 -7.73 29.80
C THR A 181 -8.91 -7.66 28.61
N SER A 182 -9.02 -6.60 27.82
CA SER A 182 -8.13 -6.34 26.69
C SER A 182 -7.89 -4.84 26.55
N SER A 183 -6.64 -4.45 26.32
CA SER A 183 -6.27 -3.09 25.93
C SER A 183 -6.57 -2.81 24.44
N ALA A 184 -6.84 -3.85 23.65
CA ALA A 184 -7.16 -3.71 22.23
C ALA A 184 -8.53 -3.05 22.02
N ARG A 185 -8.60 -2.11 21.07
CA ARG A 185 -9.83 -1.47 20.62
C ARG A 185 -10.02 -1.77 19.14
N PRO A 186 -11.02 -2.61 18.76
CA PRO A 186 -11.36 -2.81 17.36
C PRO A 186 -11.64 -1.47 16.67
N LYS A 187 -11.14 -1.31 15.45
CA LYS A 187 -11.40 -0.15 14.59
C LYS A 187 -11.81 -0.67 13.22
N THR A 188 -12.63 0.09 12.50
CA THR A 188 -12.89 -0.15 11.09
C THR A 188 -11.58 0.03 10.30
N LEU A 189 -11.34 -0.83 9.31
CA LEU A 189 -10.26 -0.68 8.35
C LEU A 189 -10.86 -0.11 7.07
N ALA A 190 -10.44 1.10 6.68
CA ALA A 190 -10.83 1.77 5.45
C ALA A 190 -9.57 2.10 4.64
N ASP A 191 -9.68 2.09 3.32
CA ASP A 191 -8.56 2.43 2.43
C ASP A 191 -8.63 3.90 2.01
N ILE A 192 -7.47 4.48 1.74
CA ILE A 192 -7.32 5.75 1.04
C ILE A 192 -6.75 5.44 -0.34
N ARG A 193 -7.50 5.82 -1.37
CA ARG A 193 -7.10 5.67 -2.77
C ARG A 193 -7.15 7.04 -3.42
N GLY A 194 -6.27 7.28 -4.38
CA GLY A 194 -6.35 8.49 -5.18
C GLY A 194 -7.69 8.59 -5.90
N ALA A 195 -8.14 9.80 -6.13
CA ALA A 195 -9.41 10.20 -6.73
C ALA A 195 -10.68 9.94 -5.92
N ASP A 196 -10.65 9.14 -4.85
CA ASP A 196 -11.81 8.97 -3.97
C ASP A 196 -12.27 10.33 -3.39
N ALA A 197 -13.58 10.52 -3.25
CA ALA A 197 -14.12 11.75 -2.67
C ALA A 197 -13.75 11.84 -1.19
N TYR A 198 -13.36 13.04 -0.76
CA TYR A 198 -13.30 13.38 0.65
C TYR A 198 -13.96 14.75 0.88
N PHE A 199 -14.39 14.95 2.11
CA PHE A 199 -15.20 16.09 2.51
C PHE A 199 -14.47 16.89 3.57
N ILE A 200 -14.55 18.22 3.51
CA ILE A 200 -13.81 19.11 4.39
C ILE A 200 -14.81 20.01 5.11
N ALA A 201 -14.73 20.06 6.44
CA ALA A 201 -15.45 21.08 7.21
C ALA A 201 -14.80 22.42 6.91
N VAL A 202 -15.54 23.29 6.21
CA VAL A 202 -15.15 24.66 5.90
C VAL A 202 -16.16 25.62 6.52
N ASP A 203 -15.80 26.89 6.66
CA ASP A 203 -16.70 27.89 7.23
C ASP A 203 -18.03 27.95 6.46
N GLY A 204 -19.13 27.69 7.17
CA GLY A 204 -20.48 27.74 6.60
C GLY A 204 -20.93 26.48 5.84
N GLY A 205 -20.15 25.39 5.82
CA GLY A 205 -20.60 24.14 5.20
C GLY A 205 -19.56 23.02 5.07
N THR A 206 -19.73 22.21 4.04
CA THR A 206 -18.83 21.10 3.72
C THR A 206 -18.40 21.21 2.26
N ALA A 207 -17.10 21.30 2.01
CA ALA A 207 -16.53 21.23 0.66
C ALA A 207 -16.32 19.76 0.27
N ARG A 208 -16.36 19.47 -1.04
CA ARG A 208 -15.99 18.17 -1.62
C ARG A 208 -14.78 18.35 -2.52
N CYS A 209 -13.74 17.57 -2.26
CA CYS A 209 -12.59 17.44 -3.14
C CYS A 209 -12.29 15.95 -3.39
N SER A 210 -11.31 15.70 -4.24
CA SER A 210 -10.80 14.37 -4.54
C SER A 210 -9.44 14.17 -3.88
N VAL A 211 -9.22 13.00 -3.28
CA VAL A 211 -7.90 12.61 -2.78
C VAL A 211 -6.90 12.64 -3.93
N GLY A 212 -5.70 13.20 -3.76
CA GLY A 212 -4.64 13.15 -4.76
C GLY A 212 -3.91 11.82 -4.74
N PHE A 213 -2.75 11.78 -4.09
CA PHE A 213 -1.97 10.56 -3.92
C PHE A 213 -1.81 10.21 -2.45
N SER A 214 -1.88 8.91 -2.16
CA SER A 214 -1.50 8.35 -0.86
C SER A 214 -0.04 8.65 -0.56
N VAL A 215 0.23 9.17 0.63
CA VAL A 215 1.56 9.32 1.21
C VAL A 215 1.60 8.63 2.56
N GLU A 216 2.79 8.39 3.10
CA GLU A 216 2.91 7.85 4.45
C GLU A 216 2.14 8.71 5.46
N GLY A 217 1.18 8.10 6.16
CA GLY A 217 0.35 8.78 7.16
C GLY A 217 -0.79 9.66 6.62
N GLY A 218 -1.04 9.70 5.31
CA GLY A 218 -2.12 10.51 4.75
C GLY A 218 -2.23 10.55 3.24
N PHE A 219 -2.64 11.69 2.71
CA PHE A 219 -2.70 11.93 1.26
C PHE A 219 -2.46 13.39 0.91
N VAL A 220 -1.87 13.64 -0.25
CA VAL A 220 -1.75 14.99 -0.83
C VAL A 220 -3.03 15.38 -1.57
N THR A 221 -3.30 16.67 -1.64
CA THR A 221 -4.48 17.28 -2.28
C THR A 221 -4.17 18.73 -2.67
N ALA A 222 -5.14 19.47 -3.19
CA ALA A 222 -5.01 20.90 -3.47
C ALA A 222 -5.17 21.73 -2.18
N GLY A 223 -4.46 22.86 -2.09
CA GLY A 223 -4.49 23.74 -0.93
C GLY A 223 -5.83 24.46 -0.78
N HIS A 224 -6.45 24.86 -1.89
CA HIS A 224 -7.75 25.54 -1.87
C HIS A 224 -8.90 24.68 -1.31
N CYS A 225 -8.70 23.37 -1.16
CA CYS A 225 -9.71 22.46 -0.59
C CYS A 225 -9.93 22.67 0.92
N GLY A 226 -8.99 23.26 1.64
CA GLY A 226 -9.12 23.48 3.09
C GLY A 226 -7.92 24.16 3.73
N ALA A 227 -8.16 24.82 4.86
CA ALA A 227 -7.15 25.47 5.67
C ALA A 227 -6.53 24.47 6.67
N VAL A 228 -5.31 24.78 7.12
CA VAL A 228 -4.64 23.99 8.18
C VAL A 228 -5.52 23.93 9.43
N GLY A 229 -5.79 22.71 9.91
CA GLY A 229 -6.65 22.46 11.07
C GLY A 229 -8.07 21.98 10.72
N ASP A 230 -8.51 22.16 9.48
CA ASP A 230 -9.84 21.73 9.04
C ASP A 230 -10.00 20.21 9.14
N LYS A 231 -11.18 19.78 9.57
CA LYS A 231 -11.52 18.35 9.71
C LYS A 231 -11.94 17.76 8.39
N THR A 232 -11.46 16.57 8.09
CA THR A 232 -11.84 15.84 6.89
C THR A 232 -12.66 14.59 7.21
N PHE A 233 -13.54 14.23 6.27
CA PHE A 233 -14.45 13.10 6.36
C PHE A 233 -14.38 12.26 5.09
N ALA A 234 -14.45 10.93 5.24
CA ALA A 234 -14.35 9.98 4.13
C ALA A 234 -15.64 9.88 3.31
N ASN A 235 -16.75 10.45 3.81
CA ASN A 235 -18.04 10.43 3.13
C ASN A 235 -18.93 11.60 3.58
N ALA A 236 -19.99 11.84 2.82
CA ALA A 236 -20.97 12.88 3.09
C ALA A 236 -21.72 12.67 4.43
N GLN A 237 -21.73 11.45 4.97
CA GLN A 237 -22.33 11.11 6.26
C GLN A 237 -21.45 11.51 7.45
N GLY A 238 -20.25 12.04 7.22
CA GLY A 238 -19.40 12.59 8.28
C GLY A 238 -18.50 11.56 8.98
N THR A 239 -18.11 10.49 8.29
CA THR A 239 -17.12 9.54 8.84
C THR A 239 -15.77 10.22 8.97
N ALA A 240 -15.35 10.53 10.20
CA ALA A 240 -14.10 11.23 10.48
C ALA A 240 -12.89 10.51 9.85
N GLN A 241 -12.12 11.24 9.04
CA GLN A 241 -11.00 10.71 8.27
C GLN A 241 -9.66 11.26 8.74
N GLY A 242 -9.56 12.58 8.90
CA GLY A 242 -8.29 13.24 9.13
C GLY A 242 -8.38 14.72 9.43
N THR A 243 -7.28 15.41 9.24
CA THR A 243 -7.16 16.85 9.40
C THR A 243 -6.16 17.39 8.39
N VAL A 244 -6.45 18.56 7.79
CA VAL A 244 -5.51 19.26 6.91
C VAL A 244 -4.30 19.70 7.74
N ALA A 245 -3.13 19.16 7.42
CA ALA A 245 -1.89 19.37 8.16
C ALA A 245 -0.97 20.41 7.51
N ALA A 246 -1.06 20.56 6.18
CA ALA A 246 -0.40 21.63 5.42
C ALA A 246 -1.34 22.11 4.32
N SER A 247 -1.31 23.41 4.02
CA SER A 247 -2.05 24.03 2.92
C SER A 247 -1.35 25.32 2.50
N VAL A 248 -1.16 25.49 1.19
CA VAL A 248 -0.67 26.72 0.54
C VAL A 248 -1.63 27.03 -0.61
N PHE A 249 -2.39 28.11 -0.47
CA PHE A 249 -3.22 28.69 -1.53
C PHE A 249 -3.73 30.08 -1.09
N PRO A 250 -3.73 31.10 -1.98
CA PRO A 250 -3.03 31.18 -3.25
C PRO A 250 -1.52 31.46 -3.03
N GLY A 251 -0.78 31.79 -4.09
CA GLY A 251 0.59 32.28 -4.00
C GLY A 251 1.55 31.53 -4.91
N ASN A 252 2.59 30.94 -4.33
CA ASN A 252 3.58 30.22 -5.10
C ASN A 252 3.15 28.79 -5.48
N ALA A 253 2.02 28.30 -4.96
CA ALA A 253 1.51 26.95 -5.16
C ALA A 253 0.02 26.83 -4.82
N ASP A 254 -0.58 25.70 -5.21
CA ASP A 254 -1.88 25.21 -4.74
C ASP A 254 -1.74 23.76 -4.25
N MET A 255 -1.22 23.59 -3.03
CA MET A 255 -0.87 22.29 -2.47
C MET A 255 -1.38 22.12 -1.05
N GLY A 256 -1.75 20.89 -0.71
CA GLY A 256 -2.15 20.52 0.64
C GLY A 256 -1.83 19.08 0.98
N PHE A 257 -1.80 18.81 2.29
CA PHE A 257 -1.59 17.49 2.85
C PHE A 257 -2.62 17.24 3.96
N VAL A 258 -3.32 16.11 3.87
CA VAL A 258 -4.26 15.65 4.90
C VAL A 258 -3.64 14.49 5.65
N LYS A 259 -3.45 14.67 6.96
CA LYS A 259 -3.04 13.60 7.87
C LYS A 259 -4.26 12.80 8.29
N VAL A 260 -4.25 11.49 8.06
CA VAL A 260 -5.38 10.61 8.38
C VAL A 260 -5.26 9.97 9.76
N GLY A 261 -6.41 9.64 10.35
CA GLY A 261 -6.51 8.96 11.63
C GLY A 261 -6.26 7.45 11.53
N ALA A 262 -6.04 6.82 12.68
CA ALA A 262 -5.91 5.36 12.76
C ALA A 262 -7.21 4.67 12.32
N GLY A 263 -7.10 3.73 11.37
CA GLY A 263 -8.23 3.08 10.71
C GLY A 263 -8.32 3.36 9.21
N PHE A 264 -7.51 4.29 8.70
CA PHE A 264 -7.34 4.55 7.28
C PHE A 264 -5.97 4.06 6.80
N THR A 265 -5.95 3.28 5.72
CA THR A 265 -4.75 2.69 5.13
C THR A 265 -4.48 3.36 3.78
N PRO A 266 -3.41 4.16 3.65
CA PRO A 266 -2.94 4.65 2.36
C PRO A 266 -2.62 3.50 1.39
N ARG A 267 -3.16 3.56 0.17
CA ARG A 267 -2.93 2.57 -0.89
C ARG A 267 -2.26 3.22 -2.10
N ALA A 268 -1.33 2.51 -2.73
CA ALA A 268 -0.61 2.92 -3.94
C ALA A 268 -1.45 2.80 -5.23
N VAL A 269 -2.68 3.31 -5.20
CA VAL A 269 -3.61 3.21 -6.32
C VAL A 269 -4.44 4.48 -6.48
N VAL A 270 -4.93 4.70 -7.70
CA VAL A 270 -5.92 5.71 -8.07
C VAL A 270 -7.19 5.00 -8.54
N ASN A 271 -8.34 5.41 -8.04
CA ASN A 271 -9.64 4.93 -8.50
C ASN A 271 -9.96 5.52 -9.88
N ASP A 272 -10.28 4.68 -10.87
CA ASP A 272 -10.61 5.14 -12.22
C ASP A 272 -12.10 5.48 -12.43
N PHE A 273 -12.95 5.08 -11.47
CA PHE A 273 -14.42 5.11 -11.49
C PHE A 273 -15.09 4.18 -12.52
N GLU A 274 -14.33 3.26 -13.12
CA GLU A 274 -14.81 2.20 -14.03
C GLU A 274 -14.66 0.80 -13.41
N GLY A 275 -14.31 0.73 -12.12
CA GLY A 275 -14.15 -0.51 -11.37
C GLY A 275 -12.73 -1.05 -11.35
N ASN A 276 -11.75 -0.28 -11.83
CA ASN A 276 -10.33 -0.63 -11.74
C ASN A 276 -9.56 0.31 -10.80
N GLU A 277 -8.36 -0.13 -10.45
CA GLU A 277 -7.40 0.63 -9.65
C GLU A 277 -6.13 0.84 -10.49
N LEU A 278 -5.81 2.10 -10.80
CA LEU A 278 -4.60 2.47 -11.53
C LEU A 278 -3.41 2.45 -10.57
N PRO A 279 -2.35 1.67 -10.83
CA PRO A 279 -1.21 1.58 -9.93
C PRO A 279 -0.40 2.88 -9.90
N VAL A 280 0.20 3.17 -8.75
CA VAL A 280 1.18 4.25 -8.58
C VAL A 280 2.53 3.61 -8.27
N ALA A 281 3.50 3.76 -9.16
CA ALA A 281 4.83 3.15 -9.02
C ALA A 281 5.93 4.17 -8.69
N GLY A 282 5.68 5.46 -8.91
CA GLY A 282 6.66 6.53 -8.67
C GLY A 282 6.12 7.90 -9.03
N SER A 283 7.01 8.88 -9.16
CA SER A 283 6.68 10.27 -9.50
C SER A 283 7.65 10.90 -10.52
N THR A 284 8.12 10.09 -11.47
CA THR A 284 8.94 10.58 -12.58
C THR A 284 8.12 11.58 -13.41
N GLU A 285 8.64 12.81 -13.51
CA GLU A 285 7.91 13.91 -14.13
C GLU A 285 7.90 13.79 -15.67
N ALA A 286 6.71 13.85 -16.27
CA ALA A 286 6.53 13.74 -17.71
C ALA A 286 6.78 15.08 -18.43
N PRO A 287 7.37 15.09 -19.64
CA PRO A 287 7.66 16.32 -20.40
C PRO A 287 6.40 16.92 -21.06
N VAL A 288 6.51 18.16 -21.56
CA VAL A 288 5.47 18.77 -22.41
C VAL A 288 5.23 17.90 -23.65
N GLY A 289 3.97 17.70 -24.01
CA GLY A 289 3.52 16.80 -25.08
C GLY A 289 3.25 15.36 -24.64
N ALA A 290 3.65 14.98 -23.42
CA ALA A 290 3.37 13.64 -22.91
C ALA A 290 1.87 13.41 -22.70
N ALA A 291 1.43 12.16 -22.91
CA ALA A 291 0.09 11.72 -22.57
C ALA A 291 -0.09 11.76 -21.05
N ILE A 292 -1.23 12.27 -20.60
CA ILE A 292 -1.52 12.40 -19.17
C ILE A 292 -3.01 12.17 -18.91
N CYS A 293 -3.30 11.53 -17.79
CA CYS A 293 -4.66 11.28 -17.32
C CYS A 293 -4.85 11.86 -15.92
N ARG A 294 -6.06 12.31 -15.62
CA ARG A 294 -6.44 12.72 -14.26
C ARG A 294 -7.52 11.79 -13.71
N SER A 295 -7.47 11.53 -12.40
CA SER A 295 -8.46 10.95 -11.45
C SER A 295 -9.35 12.02 -10.78
N GLY A 296 -10.65 11.83 -10.52
CA GLY A 296 -11.52 12.85 -9.93
C GLY A 296 -12.95 12.37 -9.65
N SER A 297 -13.46 12.69 -8.47
CA SER A 297 -14.74 12.20 -7.94
C SER A 297 -16.00 12.80 -8.58
N THR A 298 -15.84 13.78 -9.47
CA THR A 298 -16.94 14.37 -10.25
C THR A 298 -17.01 13.73 -11.62
N THR A 299 -15.92 13.78 -12.38
CA THR A 299 -15.99 13.47 -13.82
C THR A 299 -15.39 12.13 -14.20
N GLY A 300 -14.84 11.33 -13.26
CA GLY A 300 -14.21 10.03 -13.54
C GLY A 300 -13.00 10.20 -14.45
N THR A 301 -12.23 9.16 -14.79
CA THR A 301 -10.92 9.34 -15.48
C THR A 301 -11.00 10.08 -16.82
N ARG A 302 -10.15 11.10 -17.02
CA ARG A 302 -10.04 11.88 -18.27
C ARG A 302 -8.60 12.02 -18.69
N CYS A 303 -8.31 11.99 -19.99
CA CYS A 303 -6.95 12.00 -20.52
C CYS A 303 -6.76 13.01 -21.64
N GLY A 304 -5.50 13.36 -21.90
CA GLY A 304 -5.05 14.27 -22.94
C GLY A 304 -3.54 14.44 -22.88
N SER A 305 -3.05 15.68 -22.93
CA SER A 305 -1.63 15.98 -23.04
C SER A 305 -1.19 17.17 -22.19
N ILE A 306 0.08 17.16 -21.79
CA ILE A 306 0.73 18.31 -21.16
C ILE A 306 1.01 19.38 -22.22
N LEU A 307 0.54 20.60 -22.00
CA LEU A 307 0.69 21.73 -22.94
C LEU A 307 1.81 22.69 -22.54
N ALA A 308 1.95 22.97 -21.25
CA ALA A 308 2.96 23.89 -20.73
C ALA A 308 3.28 23.61 -19.27
N LYS A 309 4.49 23.95 -18.83
CA LYS A 309 4.93 23.87 -17.43
C LYS A 309 5.22 25.27 -16.89
N ASN A 310 5.27 25.41 -15.57
CA ASN A 310 5.56 26.67 -14.88
C ASN A 310 4.60 27.81 -15.30
N GLN A 311 3.33 27.45 -15.47
CA GLN A 311 2.23 28.36 -15.78
C GLN A 311 1.86 29.15 -14.52
N THR A 312 1.55 30.43 -14.71
CA THR A 312 0.85 31.24 -13.71
C THR A 312 -0.61 31.36 -14.09
N VAL A 313 -1.49 31.15 -13.11
CA VAL A 313 -2.94 31.32 -13.23
C VAL A 313 -3.40 32.34 -12.20
N VAL A 314 -4.35 33.20 -12.56
CA VAL A 314 -4.92 34.21 -11.66
C VAL A 314 -6.34 33.78 -11.31
N TYR A 315 -6.51 33.22 -10.11
CA TYR A 315 -7.82 32.86 -9.55
C TYR A 315 -8.45 34.09 -8.85
N PRO A 316 -9.76 34.05 -8.55
CA PRO A 316 -10.42 35.09 -7.76
C PRO A 316 -9.72 35.37 -6.41
N GLU A 317 -9.14 34.35 -5.79
CA GLU A 317 -8.44 34.42 -4.51
C GLU A 317 -7.02 35.00 -4.64
N GLY A 318 -6.39 34.85 -5.81
CA GLY A 318 -5.05 35.36 -6.09
C GLY A 318 -4.29 34.58 -7.16
N GLN A 319 -3.07 35.01 -7.44
CA GLN A 319 -2.19 34.31 -8.38
C GLN A 319 -1.68 32.98 -7.79
N VAL A 320 -1.58 31.96 -8.62
CA VAL A 320 -0.87 30.71 -8.34
C VAL A 320 0.18 30.48 -9.43
N THR A 321 1.43 30.28 -9.03
CA THR A 321 2.55 30.04 -9.95
C THR A 321 2.96 28.57 -10.00
N GLY A 322 3.77 28.18 -10.99
CA GLY A 322 4.40 26.85 -11.00
C GLY A 322 3.50 25.71 -11.51
N LEU A 323 2.29 26.01 -11.97
CA LEU A 323 1.33 24.99 -12.41
C LEU A 323 1.71 24.37 -13.76
N THR A 324 1.24 23.15 -14.00
CA THR A 324 1.30 22.52 -15.32
C THR A 324 -0.05 22.59 -16.01
N ARG A 325 -0.08 23.09 -17.24
CA ARG A 325 -1.28 23.25 -18.08
C ARG A 325 -1.49 22.03 -18.97
N THR A 326 -2.74 21.60 -19.10
CA THR A 326 -3.16 20.48 -19.94
C THR A 326 -4.44 20.81 -20.73
N ASN A 327 -4.77 20.02 -21.75
CA ASN A 327 -6.05 20.08 -22.47
C ASN A 327 -7.10 19.08 -21.95
N VAL A 328 -6.90 18.53 -20.74
CA VAL A 328 -7.85 17.59 -20.15
C VAL A 328 -8.93 18.39 -19.42
N CYS A 329 -10.18 17.98 -19.55
CA CYS A 329 -11.30 18.61 -18.83
C CYS A 329 -11.33 18.21 -17.35
N ALA A 330 -11.89 19.08 -16.51
CA ALA A 330 -12.20 18.82 -15.11
C ALA A 330 -13.36 19.72 -14.65
N GLU A 331 -14.06 19.33 -13.59
CA GLU A 331 -15.18 20.09 -13.03
C GLU A 331 -15.08 20.22 -11.50
N GLY A 332 -15.95 21.03 -10.90
CA GLY A 332 -16.00 21.23 -9.45
C GLY A 332 -16.10 19.91 -8.69
N GLY A 333 -15.19 19.69 -7.75
CA GLY A 333 -15.04 18.43 -7.00
C GLY A 333 -13.94 17.49 -7.51
N ASP A 334 -13.41 17.71 -8.72
CA ASP A 334 -12.19 17.02 -9.19
C ASP A 334 -10.90 17.65 -8.61
N SER A 335 -11.01 18.83 -8.00
CA SER A 335 -9.96 19.50 -7.24
C SER A 335 -9.25 18.55 -6.27
N GLY A 336 -7.93 18.61 -6.23
CA GLY A 336 -7.08 17.71 -5.45
C GLY A 336 -6.84 16.34 -6.10
N GLY A 337 -7.63 15.94 -7.10
CA GLY A 337 -7.53 14.63 -7.74
C GLY A 337 -6.19 14.40 -8.47
N PRO A 338 -5.74 13.14 -8.59
CA PRO A 338 -4.41 12.79 -9.06
C PRO A 338 -4.26 12.92 -10.57
N TRP A 339 -3.05 13.24 -11.02
CA TRP A 339 -2.62 13.20 -12.42
C TRP A 339 -1.56 12.13 -12.61
N LEU A 340 -1.76 11.22 -13.55
CA LEU A 340 -0.88 10.10 -13.88
C LEU A 340 -0.40 10.19 -15.33
N SER A 341 0.88 9.88 -15.55
CA SER A 341 1.43 9.53 -16.87
C SER A 341 1.94 8.09 -16.77
N GLY A 342 1.17 7.13 -17.28
CA GLY A 342 1.37 5.72 -16.95
C GLY A 342 1.08 5.47 -15.48
N ASP A 343 2.04 4.88 -14.76
CA ASP A 343 2.00 4.64 -13.31
C ASP A 343 2.76 5.71 -12.49
N GLN A 344 3.19 6.80 -13.14
CA GLN A 344 3.95 7.88 -12.52
C GLN A 344 3.04 9.03 -12.10
N ALA A 345 3.03 9.34 -10.81
CA ALA A 345 2.36 10.50 -10.23
C ALA A 345 2.94 11.81 -10.76
N GLN A 346 2.08 12.68 -11.29
CA GLN A 346 2.44 13.97 -11.89
C GLN A 346 2.02 15.15 -11.02
N GLY A 347 0.84 15.11 -10.42
CA GLY A 347 0.31 16.24 -9.65
C GLY A 347 -1.12 16.10 -9.17
N VAL A 348 -1.63 17.17 -8.57
CA VAL A 348 -3.01 17.26 -8.07
C VAL A 348 -3.76 18.39 -8.78
N THR A 349 -5.03 18.18 -9.12
CA THR A 349 -5.85 19.17 -9.83
C THR A 349 -5.99 20.46 -9.00
N SER A 350 -5.57 21.59 -9.57
CA SER A 350 -5.71 22.92 -8.95
C SER A 350 -6.98 23.61 -9.44
N GLY A 351 -7.18 23.71 -10.76
CA GLY A 351 -8.38 24.30 -11.33
C GLY A 351 -8.33 24.33 -12.84
N GLY A 352 -9.33 24.90 -13.49
CA GLY A 352 -9.43 24.91 -14.93
C GLY A 352 -10.50 25.83 -15.47
N SER A 353 -10.77 25.70 -16.76
CA SER A 353 -11.83 26.40 -17.49
C SER A 353 -12.52 25.46 -18.47
N GLY A 354 -13.77 25.73 -18.81
CA GLY A 354 -14.60 24.83 -19.62
C GLY A 354 -15.28 23.75 -18.77
N ASP A 355 -15.65 22.64 -19.41
CA ASP A 355 -16.27 21.47 -18.78
C ASP A 355 -15.96 20.18 -19.58
N CYS A 356 -16.44 19.03 -19.11
CA CYS A 356 -16.21 17.76 -19.81
C CYS A 356 -17.20 17.47 -20.96
N THR A 357 -18.08 18.41 -21.30
CA THR A 357 -18.99 18.35 -22.45
C THR A 357 -18.43 19.09 -23.67
N VAL A 358 -17.91 20.31 -23.48
CA VAL A 358 -17.35 21.15 -24.55
C VAL A 358 -15.82 21.13 -24.61
N GLY A 359 -15.18 20.53 -23.61
CA GLY A 359 -13.74 20.54 -23.43
C GLY A 359 -13.27 21.73 -22.60
N GLY A 360 -11.99 21.71 -22.24
CA GLY A 360 -11.45 22.69 -21.32
C GLY A 360 -9.94 22.58 -21.16
N GLU A 361 -9.42 23.49 -20.35
CA GLU A 361 -8.03 23.46 -19.91
C GLU A 361 -7.99 23.29 -18.41
N THR A 362 -7.13 22.39 -17.95
CA THR A 362 -6.95 22.15 -16.52
C THR A 362 -5.49 22.28 -16.15
N PHE A 363 -5.27 22.84 -14.97
CA PHE A 363 -3.98 23.08 -14.36
C PHE A 363 -3.82 22.18 -13.14
N PHE A 364 -2.63 21.60 -12.99
CA PHE A 364 -2.29 20.81 -11.82
C PHE A 364 -1.04 21.33 -11.13
N GLN A 365 -1.02 21.19 -9.80
CA GLN A 365 0.15 21.42 -8.96
C GLN A 365 1.06 20.18 -9.03
N PRO A 366 2.33 20.30 -9.44
CA PRO A 366 3.26 19.17 -9.51
C PRO A 366 3.45 18.46 -8.17
N VAL A 367 3.37 17.12 -8.17
CA VAL A 367 3.40 16.31 -6.93
C VAL A 367 4.76 16.37 -6.24
N ASN A 368 5.85 16.39 -7.00
CA ASN A 368 7.20 16.43 -6.45
C ASN A 368 7.45 17.68 -5.61
N GLU A 369 6.81 18.81 -5.93
CA GLU A 369 6.90 20.02 -5.13
C GLU A 369 6.20 19.87 -3.76
N ILE A 370 5.04 19.19 -3.73
CA ILE A 370 4.30 18.92 -2.50
C ILE A 370 5.11 17.98 -1.60
N LEU A 371 5.59 16.88 -2.17
CA LEU A 371 6.40 15.88 -1.46
C LEU A 371 7.66 16.51 -0.84
N ALA A 372 8.36 17.35 -1.62
CA ALA A 372 9.58 18.02 -1.15
C ALA A 372 9.30 19.14 -0.13
N THR A 373 8.17 19.83 -0.22
CA THR A 373 7.83 20.94 0.70
C THR A 373 7.47 20.43 2.08
N ASP A 374 6.71 19.34 2.15
CA ASP A 374 6.18 18.79 3.39
C ASP A 374 6.93 17.52 3.88
N ASN A 375 8.05 17.17 3.21
CA ASN A 375 8.87 15.98 3.49
C ASN A 375 8.04 14.69 3.56
N LEU A 376 7.23 14.47 2.51
CA LEU A 376 6.30 13.35 2.41
C LEU A 376 6.87 12.24 1.52
N THR A 377 6.60 11.00 1.90
CA THR A 377 6.93 9.80 1.12
C THR A 377 5.70 9.32 0.36
N LEU A 378 5.79 9.24 -0.97
CA LEU A 378 4.73 8.68 -1.81
C LEU A 378 4.56 7.18 -1.54
N VAL A 379 3.33 6.71 -1.41
CA VAL A 379 3.04 5.28 -1.27
C VAL A 379 2.98 4.67 -2.68
N THR A 380 3.92 3.78 -2.99
CA THR A 380 4.07 3.14 -4.31
C THR A 380 3.86 1.63 -4.22
N GLN A 381 3.44 0.99 -5.33
CA GLN A 381 3.40 -0.47 -5.40
C GLN A 381 4.84 -1.01 -5.43
N GLU A 382 5.19 -1.87 -4.48
CA GLU A 382 6.42 -2.67 -4.58
C GLU A 382 6.29 -3.57 -5.81
N GLY A 383 7.14 -3.34 -6.81
CA GLY A 383 6.97 -3.88 -8.15
C GLY A 383 7.00 -5.40 -8.23
N SER A 384 5.92 -6.01 -8.70
CA SER A 384 5.94 -7.35 -9.29
C SER A 384 6.16 -7.26 -10.81
N GLY A 385 7.43 -7.36 -11.22
CA GLY A 385 7.79 -7.88 -12.56
C GLY A 385 8.86 -7.10 -13.36
N ALA A 386 10.14 -7.41 -13.15
CA ALA A 386 11.05 -8.03 -14.14
C ALA A 386 12.54 -7.83 -13.77
N GLY A 387 13.09 -8.85 -13.10
CA GLY A 387 14.48 -9.33 -13.27
C GLY A 387 15.66 -8.35 -13.19
N GLY A 388 16.37 -8.42 -12.06
CA GLY A 388 17.83 -8.55 -12.09
C GLY A 388 18.62 -7.44 -11.40
N GLY A 389 19.06 -7.73 -10.18
CA GLY A 389 20.14 -7.00 -9.51
C GLY A 389 19.79 -6.64 -8.09
N GLU A 390 20.13 -7.52 -7.15
CA GLU A 390 20.38 -7.10 -5.77
C GLU A 390 21.37 -5.93 -5.81
N ALA A 391 20.89 -4.71 -5.55
CA ALA A 391 21.77 -3.62 -5.17
C ALA A 391 22.20 -3.91 -3.72
N THR A 392 23.22 -4.75 -3.59
CA THR A 392 24.03 -4.81 -2.39
C THR A 392 24.54 -3.41 -2.11
N ASP A 393 24.23 -2.92 -0.91
CA ASP A 393 24.86 -1.80 -0.24
C ASP A 393 26.38 -1.89 -0.47
N SER A 394 26.87 -1.13 -1.45
CA SER A 394 28.28 -0.97 -1.73
C SER A 394 28.48 0.49 -1.97
N ALA A 395 29.29 1.11 -1.10
CA ALA A 395 29.84 2.41 -1.32
C ALA A 395 30.48 2.42 -2.71
N GLU A 396 29.80 3.01 -3.69
CA GLU A 396 30.37 3.27 -5.01
C GLU A 396 31.62 4.12 -4.79
N SER A 397 32.77 3.51 -5.08
CA SER A 397 33.99 4.25 -5.35
C SER A 397 33.70 5.25 -6.46
N ALA A 398 34.19 6.48 -6.32
CA ALA A 398 34.11 7.55 -7.30
C ALA A 398 34.24 7.02 -8.75
N GLY A 399 33.10 6.94 -9.45
CA GLY A 399 33.08 6.86 -10.90
C GLY A 399 33.56 8.18 -11.48
N ASP A 400 34.16 8.14 -12.66
CA ASP A 400 34.66 9.32 -13.36
C ASP A 400 33.55 10.38 -13.49
N CYS A 401 33.85 11.62 -13.12
CA CYS A 401 32.88 12.71 -13.17
C CYS A 401 32.41 13.06 -14.58
N THR A 402 32.99 12.44 -15.61
CA THR A 402 32.54 12.53 -16.99
C THR A 402 31.23 11.81 -17.29
N ASP A 403 30.83 10.83 -16.48
CA ASP A 403 29.68 9.94 -16.77
C ASP A 403 28.32 10.51 -16.28
N GLN A 404 28.32 11.74 -15.75
CA GLN A 404 27.11 12.45 -15.33
C GLN A 404 26.38 13.09 -16.52
N GLN A 405 25.09 13.40 -16.36
CA GLN A 405 24.24 14.04 -17.39
C GLN A 405 24.89 15.30 -17.99
N VAL A 406 25.62 16.06 -17.17
CA VAL A 406 26.39 17.23 -17.57
C VAL A 406 27.80 17.14 -16.99
N ALA A 407 28.81 17.09 -17.86
CA ALA A 407 30.22 17.20 -17.47
C ALA A 407 30.81 18.55 -17.89
N ARG A 408 31.59 19.18 -17.01
CA ARG A 408 32.28 20.47 -17.25
C ARG A 408 33.70 20.40 -16.72
N THR A 409 34.63 20.92 -17.50
CA THR A 409 36.00 21.14 -17.06
C THR A 409 36.24 22.63 -16.79
N GLY A 410 37.15 22.92 -15.88
CA GLY A 410 37.60 24.28 -15.58
C GLY A 410 39.03 24.30 -15.06
N ASP A 411 39.65 25.47 -15.00
CA ASP A 411 40.95 25.69 -14.36
C ASP A 411 40.79 26.80 -13.32
N ILE A 412 41.17 26.53 -12.08
CA ILE A 412 40.94 27.41 -10.94
C ILE A 412 42.24 27.67 -10.19
N GLN A 413 42.45 28.94 -9.82
CA GLN A 413 43.62 29.38 -9.05
C GLN A 413 43.38 29.20 -7.54
N ALA A 414 44.46 29.02 -6.78
CA ALA A 414 44.38 28.85 -5.32
C ALA A 414 43.65 30.02 -4.65
N GLY A 415 42.68 29.71 -3.78
CA GLY A 415 41.85 30.68 -3.09
C GLY A 415 40.73 31.31 -3.94
N ALA A 416 40.56 30.88 -5.20
CA ALA A 416 39.48 31.37 -6.06
C ALA A 416 38.21 30.49 -5.96
N ALA A 417 37.09 31.04 -6.43
CA ALA A 417 35.83 30.31 -6.58
C ALA A 417 35.28 30.51 -8.01
N GLN A 418 34.77 29.43 -8.61
CA GLN A 418 34.23 29.44 -9.97
C GLN A 418 32.81 28.91 -9.99
N ALA A 419 31.88 29.71 -10.52
CA ALA A 419 30.50 29.30 -10.73
C ALA A 419 30.34 28.45 -12.00
N GLN A 420 29.47 27.45 -11.95
CA GLN A 420 29.18 26.53 -13.04
C GLN A 420 27.65 26.33 -13.21
N PRO A 421 27.18 26.16 -14.46
CA PRO A 421 27.95 26.05 -15.69
C PRO A 421 28.42 27.40 -16.27
N ASN A 422 29.66 27.46 -16.77
CA ASN A 422 30.25 28.59 -17.51
C ASN A 422 30.15 29.96 -16.82
N GLY A 423 30.35 30.01 -15.50
CA GLY A 423 30.21 31.24 -14.71
C GLY A 423 28.76 31.67 -14.42
N GLY A 424 27.77 30.93 -14.94
CA GLY A 424 26.35 31.24 -14.85
C GLY A 424 25.58 30.38 -13.86
N ALA A 425 24.28 30.24 -14.15
CA ALA A 425 23.33 29.44 -13.40
C ALA A 425 22.37 28.74 -14.36
N PHE A 426 21.70 27.69 -13.89
CA PHE A 426 20.75 26.90 -14.65
C PHE A 426 19.41 26.82 -13.89
N ARG A 427 18.32 26.57 -14.59
CA ARG A 427 17.05 26.22 -13.95
C ARG A 427 16.98 24.71 -13.77
N ALA A 428 16.48 24.29 -12.62
CA ALA A 428 16.18 22.89 -12.34
C ALA A 428 14.79 22.78 -11.73
N ASN A 429 14.13 21.65 -12.00
CA ASN A 429 12.87 21.31 -11.37
C ASN A 429 13.10 20.82 -9.93
N ALA A 430 12.02 20.61 -9.19
CA ALA A 430 12.10 19.97 -7.89
C ALA A 430 12.46 18.48 -8.05
N GLY A 431 13.42 18.01 -7.28
CA GLY A 431 13.88 16.62 -7.33
C GLY A 431 15.30 16.45 -6.81
N ARG A 432 15.82 15.23 -6.91
CA ARG A 432 17.19 14.92 -6.48
C ARG A 432 18.20 15.42 -7.50
N GLN A 433 19.14 16.24 -7.05
CA GLN A 433 20.36 16.59 -7.79
C GLN A 433 21.54 15.79 -7.27
N THR A 434 22.39 15.31 -8.18
CA THR A 434 23.67 14.67 -7.85
C THR A 434 24.79 15.38 -8.57
N ALA A 435 25.95 15.50 -7.93
CA ALA A 435 27.15 16.04 -8.54
C ALA A 435 28.39 15.36 -7.98
N CYS A 436 29.47 15.41 -8.75
CA CYS A 436 30.80 15.05 -8.30
C CYS A 436 31.85 16.02 -8.83
N LEU A 437 32.96 16.14 -8.11
CA LEU A 437 34.10 16.99 -8.48
C LEU A 437 35.38 16.17 -8.36
N ASP A 438 36.09 16.05 -9.47
CA ASP A 438 37.45 15.53 -9.55
C ASP A 438 38.44 16.71 -9.60
N ALA A 439 39.44 16.67 -8.73
CA ALA A 439 40.42 17.73 -8.51
C ALA A 439 41.85 17.17 -8.70
N PRO A 440 42.83 18.01 -9.10
CA PRO A 440 44.17 17.50 -9.37
C PRO A 440 44.84 17.01 -8.08
N ALA A 441 45.66 15.96 -8.21
CA ALA A 441 46.35 15.36 -7.07
C ALA A 441 47.13 16.40 -6.25
N GLY A 442 46.83 16.48 -4.94
CA GLY A 442 47.46 17.43 -4.02
C GLY A 442 46.77 18.80 -3.93
N ALA A 443 45.68 19.03 -4.66
CA ALA A 443 44.77 20.16 -4.45
C ALA A 443 43.54 19.74 -3.62
N ASP A 444 42.95 20.70 -2.93
CA ASP A 444 41.73 20.54 -2.14
C ASP A 444 40.67 21.53 -2.64
N PHE A 445 39.69 21.01 -3.39
CA PHE A 445 38.61 21.79 -3.99
C PHE A 445 37.27 21.40 -3.37
N ASP A 446 36.54 22.37 -2.84
CA ASP A 446 35.19 22.19 -2.30
C ASP A 446 34.12 22.40 -3.38
N LEU A 447 32.97 21.73 -3.22
CA LEU A 447 31.83 21.85 -4.11
C LEU A 447 30.59 22.33 -3.34
N ALA A 448 30.01 23.45 -3.75
CA ALA A 448 28.76 23.97 -3.19
C ALA A 448 27.66 24.06 -4.26
N LEU A 449 26.46 23.59 -3.93
CA LEU A 449 25.25 23.87 -4.69
C LEU A 449 24.57 25.10 -4.10
N GLN A 450 24.33 26.11 -4.93
CA GLN A 450 23.68 27.35 -4.52
C GLN A 450 22.36 27.58 -5.27
N ARG A 451 21.34 28.06 -4.55
CA ARG A 451 20.04 28.46 -5.10
C ARG A 451 19.90 29.97 -5.11
N LEU A 452 19.36 30.53 -6.19
CA LEU A 452 19.00 31.94 -6.28
C LEU A 452 17.79 32.23 -5.39
N THR A 453 17.92 33.22 -4.50
CA THR A 453 16.82 33.79 -3.72
C THR A 453 16.69 35.28 -4.02
N ASP A 454 15.68 35.91 -3.42
CA ASP A 454 15.50 37.37 -3.34
C ASP A 454 16.73 38.14 -2.83
N ARG A 455 17.63 37.49 -2.06
CA ARG A 455 18.86 38.06 -1.49
C ARG A 455 20.12 37.56 -2.18
N GLY A 456 20.00 37.05 -3.40
CA GLY A 456 21.07 36.46 -4.20
C GLY A 456 21.25 34.96 -3.98
N PHE A 457 22.36 34.40 -4.46
CA PHE A 457 22.63 32.97 -4.31
C PHE A 457 22.92 32.58 -2.86
N ARG A 458 22.39 31.44 -2.41
CA ARG A 458 22.60 30.84 -1.09
C ARG A 458 22.95 29.37 -1.22
N THR A 459 23.96 28.93 -0.48
CA THR A 459 24.35 27.50 -0.42
C THR A 459 23.22 26.69 0.19
N VAL A 460 22.83 25.62 -0.51
CA VAL A 460 21.77 24.68 -0.10
C VAL A 460 22.31 23.26 0.12
N ALA A 461 23.50 22.95 -0.41
CA ALA A 461 24.26 21.75 -0.12
C ALA A 461 25.75 22.02 -0.40
N GLU A 462 26.64 21.33 0.31
CA GLU A 462 28.08 21.44 0.14
C GLU A 462 28.78 20.10 0.40
N ALA A 463 29.93 19.91 -0.25
CA ALA A 463 30.85 18.80 -0.02
C ALA A 463 32.25 19.40 0.16
N THR A 464 32.90 19.07 1.29
CA THR A 464 34.22 19.58 1.68
C THR A 464 35.16 18.46 2.15
N GLY A 465 36.45 18.74 2.30
CA GLY A 465 37.47 17.79 2.81
C GLY A 465 38.42 17.27 1.72
N ASN A 466 39.27 16.27 1.99
CA ASN A 466 40.25 15.81 0.98
C ASN A 466 39.67 14.85 -0.08
N GLY A 467 40.21 14.87 -1.30
CA GLY A 467 39.87 13.92 -2.39
C GLY A 467 38.68 14.32 -3.26
N ASP A 468 38.12 13.38 -4.02
CA ASP A 468 36.97 13.64 -4.89
C ASP A 468 35.74 14.03 -4.08
N LYS A 469 34.94 14.96 -4.60
CA LYS A 469 33.67 15.36 -3.95
C LYS A 469 32.52 14.64 -4.58
N THR A 470 31.56 14.23 -3.77
CA THR A 470 30.23 13.83 -4.20
C THR A 470 29.19 14.62 -3.42
N LEU A 471 28.13 15.05 -4.09
CA LEU A 471 27.06 15.85 -3.53
C LEU A 471 25.73 15.30 -4.01
N SER A 472 24.79 15.08 -3.09
CA SER A 472 23.43 14.64 -3.40
C SER A 472 22.45 15.43 -2.55
N ALA A 473 21.51 16.15 -3.18
CA ALA A 473 20.54 16.99 -2.48
C ALA A 473 19.17 16.95 -3.15
N ASN A 474 18.10 16.86 -2.35
CA ASN A 474 16.75 17.11 -2.82
C ASN A 474 16.50 18.61 -2.83
N VAL A 475 16.16 19.16 -4.00
CA VAL A 475 15.99 20.59 -4.20
C VAL A 475 14.59 20.93 -4.69
N ARG A 476 14.17 22.17 -4.49
CA ARG A 476 12.90 22.70 -5.03
C ARG A 476 13.10 23.22 -6.46
N SER A 477 12.03 23.46 -7.21
CA SER A 477 12.15 24.18 -8.48
C SER A 477 12.79 25.55 -8.26
N GLY A 478 13.72 25.93 -9.14
CA GLY A 478 14.46 27.19 -8.95
C GLY A 478 15.64 27.37 -9.90
N THR A 479 16.35 28.47 -9.72
CA THR A 479 17.62 28.73 -10.42
C THR A 479 18.77 28.38 -9.50
N TYR A 480 19.68 27.54 -9.98
CA TYR A 480 20.80 26.97 -9.24
C TYR A 480 22.12 27.23 -9.94
N ARG A 481 23.22 27.16 -9.20
CA ARG A 481 24.59 27.07 -9.72
C ARG A 481 25.41 26.18 -8.82
N TYR A 482 26.37 25.49 -9.41
CA TYR A 482 27.46 24.89 -8.65
C TYR A 482 28.58 25.91 -8.47
N VAL A 483 29.27 25.88 -7.35
CA VAL A 483 30.44 26.71 -7.07
C VAL A 483 31.57 25.77 -6.66
N VAL A 484 32.63 25.74 -7.45
CA VAL A 484 33.88 25.06 -7.11
C VAL A 484 34.79 26.07 -6.42
N VAL A 485 35.32 25.73 -5.25
CA VAL A 485 36.18 26.61 -4.46
C VAL A 485 37.53 25.94 -4.25
N ALA A 486 38.61 26.59 -4.67
CA ALA A 486 39.97 26.09 -4.47
C ALA A 486 40.49 26.43 -3.07
N SER A 487 40.14 25.59 -2.10
CA SER A 487 40.51 25.77 -0.69
C SER A 487 42.02 25.56 -0.45
N ALA A 488 42.66 24.68 -1.21
CA ALA A 488 44.13 24.62 -1.33
C ALA A 488 44.57 24.13 -2.72
N GLY A 489 45.71 24.63 -3.20
CA GLY A 489 46.24 24.26 -4.54
C GLY A 489 45.50 24.93 -5.70
N ALA A 490 45.94 24.65 -6.93
CA ALA A 490 45.40 25.21 -8.16
C ALA A 490 45.47 24.16 -9.28
N GLY A 491 44.65 24.31 -10.31
CA GLY A 491 44.73 23.50 -11.51
C GLY A 491 43.36 23.14 -12.10
N ALA A 492 43.41 22.21 -13.06
CA ALA A 492 42.23 21.76 -13.80
C ALA A 492 41.36 20.81 -12.98
N TYR A 493 40.04 20.96 -13.06
CA TYR A 493 39.05 20.11 -12.42
C TYR A 493 37.99 19.62 -13.40
N THR A 494 37.31 18.53 -13.05
CA THR A 494 36.12 18.02 -13.75
C THR A 494 34.93 17.99 -12.80
N LEU A 495 33.87 18.72 -13.14
CA LEU A 495 32.58 18.72 -12.44
C LEU A 495 31.55 17.95 -13.28
N GLY A 496 31.05 16.86 -12.72
CA GLY A 496 29.89 16.12 -13.25
C GLY A 496 28.66 16.45 -12.43
N PHE A 497 27.50 16.69 -13.06
CA PHE A 497 26.24 16.81 -12.33
C PHE A 497 25.03 16.35 -13.15
N SER A 498 23.99 15.94 -12.43
CA SER A 498 22.68 15.57 -12.96
C SER A 498 21.61 16.38 -12.23
N ALA A 499 20.72 17.00 -13.00
CA ALA A 499 19.67 17.87 -12.48
C ALA A 499 18.30 17.52 -13.11
N PRO A 500 17.24 17.46 -12.30
CA PRO A 500 15.88 17.11 -12.73
C PRO A 500 15.19 18.24 -13.50
#